data_AF-A0A212AJS4-F1
#
_entry.id   AF-A0A212AJS4-F1
#
_cell.length_a   1.000
_cell.length_b   1.000
_cell.length_c   1.000
_cell.angle_alpha   90.00
_cell.angle_beta   90.00
_cell.angle_gamma   90.00
#
_symmetry.space_group_name_H-M   'P 1'
#
loop_
_entity.id
_entity.type
_entity.pdbx_description
1 polymer ?
#
loop_
_entity_poly.entity_id
_entity_poly.type
_entity_poly.pdbx_seq_one_letter_code
_entity_poly.pdbx_strand_id
1 'polypeptide(L)'
;MNAPEHTSTFAPEAVPYVAEGPQPLVRDIPRGNPYPVEALGPLRATVEAVQDITQAPAAIAAQSTLAVASLVLQPHANVALLAGSTSPLSLFLLTIADSGERKSSADRLVMLGVRAFEAALDKAYREESVAQAVARDIWSTTRKRLLTEASGSKKDKAAAANADLRALGPEPSAPLVPMITSQDPTLEGLLKLYQIGRPSIGLFSDEGGWVHWRPRHELR
;
A
#
# COMPACT_ATOMS: atom_id res chain seq x y z
N MET A 1 12.18 16.37 72.97
CA MET A 1 11.87 16.37 71.53
C MET A 1 12.34 17.70 70.98
N ASN A 2 13.40 17.71 70.17
CA ASN A 2 13.76 18.82 69.29
C ASN A 2 14.36 18.18 68.03
N ALA A 3 13.75 18.47 66.88
CA ALA A 3 14.13 17.92 65.57
C ALA A 3 15.42 18.60 65.07
N PRO A 4 16.27 17.91 64.30
CA PRO A 4 17.37 18.57 63.60
C PRO A 4 16.80 19.33 62.39
N GLU A 5 17.07 20.63 62.34
CA GLU A 5 16.78 21.47 61.19
C GLU A 5 17.72 21.08 60.03
N HIS A 6 17.18 20.39 59.03
CA HIS A 6 17.83 20.23 57.74
C HIS A 6 17.48 21.44 56.86
N THR A 7 18.25 22.52 56.99
CA THR A 7 18.18 23.64 56.05
C THR A 7 18.91 23.25 54.77
N SER A 8 18.18 22.66 53.83
CA SER A 8 18.69 22.35 52.49
C SER A 8 18.76 23.62 51.66
N THR A 9 19.93 24.26 51.61
CA THR A 9 20.19 25.40 50.72
C THR A 9 20.33 24.92 49.27
N PHE A 10 19.21 24.65 48.59
CA PHE A 10 19.17 24.59 47.13
C PHE A 10 18.93 25.99 46.58
N ALA A 11 19.96 26.83 46.59
CA ALA A 11 19.98 27.99 45.72
C ALA A 11 20.51 27.53 44.35
N PRO A 12 19.70 27.51 43.28
CA PRO A 12 20.22 27.21 41.96
C PRO A 12 21.25 28.28 41.59
N GLU A 13 22.47 27.84 41.31
CA GLU A 13 23.53 28.71 40.83
C GLU A 13 23.05 29.35 39.53
N ALA A 14 22.99 30.68 39.51
CA ALA A 14 22.51 31.41 38.33
C ALA A 14 23.49 31.21 37.18
N VAL A 15 23.11 30.36 36.22
CA VAL A 15 23.87 30.21 34.98
C VAL A 15 23.82 31.55 34.24
N PRO A 16 24.95 32.23 34.01
CA PRO A 16 24.97 33.50 33.31
C PRO A 16 24.36 33.33 31.91
N TYR A 17 23.40 34.19 31.57
CA TYR A 17 22.85 34.23 30.22
C TYR A 17 23.96 34.68 29.25
N VAL A 18 24.42 33.73 28.42
CA VAL A 18 25.32 34.03 27.31
C VAL A 18 24.44 34.33 26.10
N ALA A 19 24.50 35.57 25.61
CA ALA A 19 23.80 35.94 24.39
C ALA A 19 24.37 35.13 23.22
N GLU A 20 23.59 34.16 22.71
CA GLU A 20 23.96 33.43 21.50
C GLU A 20 24.03 34.43 20.33
N GLY A 21 25.13 34.38 19.59
CA GLY A 21 25.27 35.14 18.34
C GLY A 21 24.23 34.71 17.30
N PRO A 22 24.09 35.45 16.18
CA PRO A 22 23.16 35.08 15.13
C PRO A 22 23.42 33.65 14.66
N GLN A 23 22.45 32.76 14.91
CA GLN A 23 22.54 31.38 14.43
C GLN A 23 22.45 31.38 12.90
N PRO A 24 23.32 30.64 12.19
CA PRO A 24 23.23 30.49 10.75
C PRO A 24 21.84 30.02 10.32
N LEU A 25 21.27 30.64 9.29
CA LEU A 25 19.98 30.24 8.74
C LEU A 25 20.01 28.80 8.20
N VAL A 26 21.18 28.37 7.72
CA VAL A 26 21.45 27.01 7.27
C VAL A 26 22.33 26.35 8.32
N ARG A 27 21.80 25.32 8.98
CA ARG A 27 22.58 24.47 9.88
C ARG A 27 23.44 23.53 9.05
N ASP A 28 24.71 23.38 9.42
CA ASP A 28 25.56 22.32 8.86
C ASP A 28 24.94 20.97 9.22
N ILE A 29 24.58 20.20 8.19
CA ILE A 29 24.00 18.87 8.37
C ILE A 29 25.16 17.88 8.46
N PRO A 30 25.42 17.25 9.62
CA PRO A 30 26.48 16.27 9.73
C PRO A 30 26.17 15.07 8.82
N ARG A 31 27.23 14.48 8.25
CA ARG A 31 27.08 13.28 7.42
C ARG A 31 26.48 12.16 8.25
N GLY A 32 25.36 11.60 7.78
CA GLY A 32 24.70 10.48 8.44
C GLY A 32 25.57 9.22 8.47
N ASN A 33 25.25 8.32 9.40
CA ASN A 33 25.87 7.00 9.44
C ASN A 33 25.59 6.22 8.14
N PRO A 34 26.49 5.30 7.73
CA PRO A 34 26.22 4.39 6.61
C PRO A 34 24.91 3.63 6.79
N TYR A 35 24.25 3.32 5.67
CA TYR A 35 23.03 2.49 5.70
C TYR A 35 23.38 1.07 6.18
N PRO A 36 22.63 0.49 7.13
CA PRO A 36 22.96 -0.79 7.75
C PRO A 36 22.55 -1.98 6.85
N VAL A 37 23.32 -2.24 5.80
CA VAL A 37 23.05 -3.31 4.81
C VAL A 37 23.03 -4.70 5.46
N GLU A 38 23.83 -4.90 6.50
CA GLU A 38 23.89 -6.12 7.28
C GLU A 38 22.59 -6.43 8.05
N ALA A 39 21.78 -5.42 8.34
CA ALA A 39 20.50 -5.57 9.06
C ALA A 39 19.33 -5.98 8.14
N LEU A 40 19.54 -6.04 6.82
CA LEU A 40 18.49 -6.36 5.84
C LEU A 40 18.08 -7.84 5.81
N GLY A 41 18.80 -8.70 6.54
CA GLY A 41 18.50 -10.12 6.62
C GLY A 41 18.45 -10.77 5.23
N PRO A 42 17.36 -11.49 4.87
CA PRO A 42 17.23 -12.17 3.58
C PRO A 42 17.28 -11.25 2.36
N LEU A 43 16.97 -9.95 2.52
CA LEU A 43 16.95 -8.99 1.41
C LEU A 43 18.35 -8.47 1.05
N ARG A 44 19.35 -8.71 1.89
CA ARG A 44 20.71 -8.18 1.73
C ARG A 44 21.31 -8.48 0.35
N ALA A 45 21.28 -9.75 -0.08
CA ALA A 45 21.87 -10.15 -1.36
C ALA A 45 21.20 -9.47 -2.56
N THR A 46 19.87 -9.26 -2.50
CA THR A 46 19.13 -8.53 -3.53
C THR A 46 19.53 -7.06 -3.55
N VAL A 47 19.67 -6.43 -2.38
CA VAL A 47 20.07 -5.02 -2.27
C VAL A 47 21.49 -4.81 -2.79
N GLU A 48 22.44 -5.66 -2.40
CA GLU A 48 23.82 -5.63 -2.89
C GLU A 48 23.85 -5.80 -4.42
N ALA A 49 23.09 -6.75 -4.98
CA ALA A 49 23.01 -6.93 -6.44
C ALA A 49 22.41 -5.72 -7.17
N VAL A 50 21.35 -5.10 -6.62
CA VAL A 50 20.76 -3.88 -7.20
C VAL A 50 21.74 -2.72 -7.14
N GLN A 51 22.43 -2.56 -6.01
CA GLN A 51 23.50 -1.57 -5.85
C GLN A 51 24.62 -1.80 -6.88
N ASP A 52 25.09 -3.03 -7.05
CA ASP A 52 26.15 -3.39 -8.00
C ASP A 52 25.75 -3.11 -9.45
N ILE A 53 24.50 -3.38 -9.84
CA ILE A 53 24.03 -3.15 -11.22
C ILE A 53 23.81 -1.65 -11.49
N THR A 54 23.20 -0.93 -10.54
CA THR A 54 22.77 0.46 -10.77
C THR A 54 23.80 1.50 -10.35
N GLN A 55 24.75 1.10 -9.51
CA GLN A 55 25.67 1.97 -8.79
C GLN A 55 24.95 3.02 -7.93
N ALA A 56 23.67 2.79 -7.57
CA ALA A 56 22.93 3.65 -6.66
C ALA A 56 23.45 3.49 -5.21
N PRO A 57 23.31 4.52 -4.35
CA PRO A 57 23.56 4.38 -2.92
C PRO A 57 22.79 3.19 -2.31
N ALA A 58 23.43 2.46 -1.39
CA ALA A 58 22.84 1.29 -0.73
C ALA A 58 21.45 1.57 -0.11
N ALA A 59 21.25 2.77 0.43
CA ALA A 59 19.97 3.20 0.98
C ALA A 59 18.85 3.24 -0.07
N ILE A 60 19.15 3.67 -1.30
CA ILE A 60 18.19 3.72 -2.41
C ILE A 60 17.85 2.30 -2.87
N ALA A 61 18.87 1.46 -3.10
CA ALA A 61 18.66 0.06 -3.47
C ALA A 61 17.86 -0.71 -2.41
N ALA A 62 18.14 -0.47 -1.13
CA ALA A 62 17.42 -1.04 0.00
C ALA A 62 15.97 -0.57 0.05
N GLN A 63 15.73 0.73 -0.14
CA GLN A 63 14.38 1.28 -0.13
C GLN A 63 13.52 0.67 -1.23
N SER A 64 14.00 0.65 -2.49
CA SER A 64 13.29 0.03 -3.61
C SER A 64 12.96 -1.44 -3.32
N THR A 65 13.93 -2.19 -2.79
CA THR A 65 13.76 -3.61 -2.46
C THR A 65 12.73 -3.83 -1.35
N LEU A 66 12.78 -3.02 -0.27
CA LEU A 66 11.82 -3.08 0.84
C LEU A 66 10.40 -2.71 0.38
N ALA A 67 10.26 -1.76 -0.55
CA ALA A 67 8.96 -1.38 -1.09
C ALA A 67 8.30 -2.55 -1.83
N VAL A 68 9.06 -3.23 -2.70
CA VAL A 68 8.59 -4.43 -3.41
C VAL A 68 8.32 -5.56 -2.44
N ALA A 69 9.20 -5.81 -1.47
CA ALA A 69 9.01 -6.84 -0.45
C ALA A 69 7.70 -6.61 0.35
N SER A 70 7.43 -5.36 0.74
CA SER A 70 6.19 -5.01 1.42
C SER A 70 4.97 -5.31 0.55
N LEU A 71 5.00 -4.95 -0.74
CA LEU A 71 3.89 -5.22 -1.67
C LEU A 71 3.63 -6.72 -1.81
N VAL A 72 4.67 -7.51 -2.07
CA VAL A 72 4.49 -8.94 -2.37
C VAL A 72 4.13 -9.76 -1.14
N LEU A 73 4.52 -9.33 0.06
CA LEU A 73 4.23 -10.05 1.30
C LEU A 73 2.91 -9.64 1.96
N GLN A 74 2.39 -8.45 1.64
CA GLN A 74 1.14 -7.92 2.22
C GLN A 74 -0.06 -8.89 2.14
N PRO A 75 -0.29 -9.66 1.06
CA PRO A 75 -1.40 -10.62 1.00
C PRO A 75 -1.21 -11.87 1.88
N HIS A 76 0.00 -12.10 2.40
CA HIS A 76 0.39 -13.39 3.00
C HIS A 76 0.55 -13.33 4.51
N ALA A 77 0.86 -12.17 5.08
CA ALA A 77 1.13 -12.06 6.50
C ALA A 77 0.76 -10.69 7.10
N ASN A 78 0.39 -10.75 8.37
CA ASN A 78 0.19 -9.60 9.25
C ASN A 78 1.29 -9.60 10.32
N VAL A 79 1.59 -8.42 10.86
CA VAL A 79 2.48 -8.26 12.01
C VAL A 79 1.68 -8.15 13.31
N ALA A 80 2.17 -8.78 14.37
CA ALA A 80 1.65 -8.60 15.72
C ALA A 80 2.20 -7.30 16.31
N LEU A 81 1.32 -6.44 16.79
CA LEU A 81 1.65 -5.20 17.49
C LEU A 81 1.80 -5.46 18.99
N LEU A 82 2.56 -4.60 19.68
CA LEU A 82 2.78 -4.70 21.13
C LEU A 82 1.47 -4.67 21.93
N ALA A 83 0.42 -4.04 21.40
CA ALA A 83 -0.90 -3.97 22.02
C ALA A 83 -1.76 -5.26 21.83
N GLY A 84 -1.20 -6.33 21.25
CA GLY A 84 -1.89 -7.60 21.00
C GLY A 84 -2.80 -7.61 19.77
N SER A 85 -2.91 -6.50 19.05
CA SER A 85 -3.59 -6.41 17.76
C SER A 85 -2.68 -6.81 16.60
N THR A 86 -3.25 -7.13 15.44
CA THR A 86 -2.51 -7.40 14.20
C THR A 86 -2.70 -6.28 13.20
N SER A 87 -1.66 -5.97 12.42
CA SER A 87 -1.71 -5.01 11.32
C SER A 87 -1.18 -5.65 10.03
N PRO A 88 -1.70 -5.29 8.85
CA PRO A 88 -1.12 -5.70 7.58
C PRO A 88 0.35 -5.28 7.46
N LEU A 89 1.15 -6.09 6.76
CA LEU A 89 2.49 -5.68 6.32
C LEU A 89 2.35 -4.51 5.35
N SER A 90 2.71 -3.32 5.81
CA SER A 90 2.66 -2.10 4.99
C SER A 90 3.80 -1.19 5.40
N LEU A 91 4.65 -0.83 4.43
CA LEU A 91 5.71 0.15 4.62
C LEU A 91 5.35 1.46 3.92
N PHE A 92 5.57 2.57 4.61
CA PHE A 92 5.61 3.90 4.00
C PHE A 92 7.08 4.29 3.86
N LEU A 93 7.54 4.46 2.63
CA LEU A 93 8.94 4.69 2.30
C LEU A 93 9.09 6.00 1.53
N LEU A 94 9.98 6.86 2.00
CA LEU A 94 10.29 8.14 1.39
C LEU A 94 11.79 8.21 1.15
N THR A 95 12.17 8.48 -0.10
CA THR A 95 13.57 8.67 -0.51
C THR A 95 13.75 10.11 -0.97
N ILE A 96 14.68 10.81 -0.33
CA ILE A 96 15.18 12.11 -0.76
C ILE A 96 16.56 11.87 -1.36
N ALA A 97 16.71 12.20 -2.63
CA ALA A 97 17.94 12.00 -3.38
C ALA A 97 18.06 13.08 -4.46
N ASP A 98 19.30 13.45 -4.79
CA ASP A 98 19.55 14.38 -5.88
C ASP A 98 19.15 13.78 -7.23
N SER A 99 18.91 14.67 -8.20
CA SER A 99 18.60 14.25 -9.56
C SER A 99 19.78 13.44 -10.13
N GLY A 100 19.47 12.24 -10.62
CA GLY A 100 20.47 11.35 -11.21
C GLY A 100 21.01 10.26 -10.27
N GLU A 101 20.61 10.21 -9.00
CA GLU A 101 20.99 9.18 -7.99
C GLU A 101 20.44 7.76 -8.27
N ARG A 102 20.04 7.50 -9.52
CA ARG A 102 19.65 6.17 -10.02
C ARG A 102 18.47 5.51 -9.29
N LYS A 103 17.66 6.28 -8.54
CA LYS A 103 16.39 5.85 -7.91
C LYS A 103 15.50 5.08 -8.88
N SER A 104 15.11 5.71 -9.99
CA SER A 104 14.24 5.09 -11.00
C SER A 104 14.86 3.83 -11.62
N SER A 105 16.19 3.75 -11.71
CA SER A 105 16.88 2.55 -12.20
C SER A 105 16.80 1.40 -11.20
N ALA A 106 17.00 1.68 -9.91
CA ALA A 106 16.85 0.70 -8.84
C ALA A 106 15.41 0.18 -8.76
N ASP A 107 14.42 1.10 -8.73
CA ASP A 107 12.99 0.78 -8.74
C ASP A 107 12.63 -0.12 -9.92
N ARG A 108 13.12 0.22 -11.13
CA ARG A 108 12.83 -0.56 -12.34
C ARG A 108 13.32 -2.00 -12.23
N LEU A 109 14.50 -2.25 -11.65
CA LEU A 109 15.05 -3.60 -11.51
C LEU A 109 14.22 -4.45 -10.56
N VAL A 110 13.91 -3.94 -9.37
CA VAL A 110 13.15 -4.70 -8.36
C VAL A 110 11.70 -4.92 -8.78
N MET A 111 11.12 -4.00 -9.55
CA MET A 111 9.74 -4.08 -10.04
C MET A 111 9.55 -5.07 -11.20
N LEU A 112 10.62 -5.63 -11.80
CA LEU A 112 10.50 -6.56 -12.92
C LEU A 112 9.60 -7.76 -12.59
N GLY A 113 9.78 -8.36 -11.41
CA GLY A 113 8.97 -9.48 -10.96
C GLY A 113 7.50 -9.11 -10.77
N VAL A 114 7.24 -7.95 -10.19
CA VAL A 114 5.88 -7.42 -9.99
C VAL A 114 5.18 -7.19 -11.33
N ARG A 115 5.86 -6.57 -12.29
CA ARG A 115 5.32 -6.32 -13.64
C ARG A 115 5.06 -7.61 -14.41
N ALA A 116 5.94 -8.59 -14.30
CA ALA A 116 5.74 -9.90 -14.90
C ALA A 116 4.51 -10.62 -14.31
N PHE A 117 4.32 -10.51 -12.99
CA PHE A 117 3.15 -11.03 -12.32
C PHE A 117 1.86 -10.30 -12.74
N GLU A 118 1.85 -8.97 -12.78
CA GLU A 118 0.72 -8.18 -13.31
C GLU A 118 0.36 -8.57 -14.74
N ALA A 119 1.35 -8.78 -15.63
CA ALA A 119 1.10 -9.24 -16.99
C ALA A 119 0.44 -10.63 -17.04
N ALA A 120 0.83 -11.54 -16.15
CA ALA A 120 0.21 -12.86 -16.03
C ALA A 120 -1.23 -12.76 -15.50
N LEU A 121 -1.47 -11.89 -14.52
CA LEU A 121 -2.80 -11.59 -13.99
C LEU A 121 -3.72 -11.01 -15.06
N ASP A 122 -3.21 -10.08 -15.87
CA ASP A 122 -3.98 -9.45 -16.94
C ASP A 122 -4.40 -10.46 -18.01
N LYS A 123 -3.49 -11.39 -18.37
CA LYS A 123 -3.84 -12.51 -19.25
C LYS A 123 -4.98 -13.34 -18.67
N ALA A 124 -4.87 -13.78 -17.42
CA ALA A 124 -5.90 -14.58 -16.76
C ALA A 124 -7.23 -13.83 -16.67
N TYR A 125 -7.19 -12.55 -16.30
CA TYR A 125 -8.36 -11.69 -16.22
C TYR A 125 -9.12 -11.59 -17.55
N ARG A 126 -8.41 -11.46 -18.68
CA ARG A 126 -9.03 -11.41 -20.01
C ARG A 126 -9.73 -12.73 -20.35
N GLU A 127 -9.10 -13.86 -20.06
CA GLU A 127 -9.68 -15.19 -20.28
C GLU A 127 -10.94 -15.41 -19.41
N GLU A 128 -10.85 -15.07 -18.13
CA GLU A 128 -11.96 -15.16 -17.18
C GLU A 128 -13.10 -14.20 -17.54
N SER A 129 -12.80 -12.99 -18.02
CA SER A 129 -13.81 -12.00 -18.39
C SER A 129 -14.65 -12.46 -19.58
N VAL A 130 -14.05 -13.15 -20.56
CA VAL A 130 -14.79 -13.74 -21.68
C VAL A 130 -15.71 -14.84 -21.20
N ALA A 131 -15.21 -15.76 -20.37
CA ALA A 131 -16.02 -16.85 -19.81
C ALA A 131 -17.18 -16.31 -18.96
N GLN A 132 -16.91 -15.28 -18.16
CA GLN A 132 -17.91 -14.62 -17.32
C GLN A 132 -18.98 -13.92 -18.15
N ALA A 133 -18.62 -13.22 -19.23
CA ALA A 133 -19.58 -12.57 -20.11
C ALA A 133 -20.57 -13.57 -20.72
N VAL A 134 -20.06 -14.69 -21.23
CA VAL A 134 -20.89 -15.77 -21.77
C VAL A 134 -21.81 -16.36 -20.69
N ALA A 135 -21.28 -16.67 -19.52
CA ALA A 135 -22.06 -17.20 -18.40
C ALA A 135 -23.16 -16.22 -17.97
N ARG A 136 -22.84 -14.92 -17.93
CA ARG A 136 -23.78 -13.85 -17.57
C ARG A 136 -24.90 -13.70 -18.61
N ASP A 137 -24.60 -13.80 -19.89
CA ASP A 137 -25.62 -13.75 -20.96
C ASP A 137 -26.58 -14.94 -20.89
N ILE A 138 -26.05 -16.14 -20.68
CA ILE A 138 -26.85 -17.36 -20.47
C ILE A 138 -27.74 -17.20 -19.24
N TRP A 139 -27.17 -16.75 -18.11
CA TRP A 139 -27.89 -16.54 -16.86
C TRP A 139 -29.00 -15.49 -17.02
N SER A 140 -28.68 -14.33 -17.61
CA SER A 140 -29.63 -13.22 -17.82
C SER A 140 -30.79 -13.63 -18.72
N THR A 141 -30.50 -14.33 -19.82
CA THR A 141 -31.52 -14.82 -20.76
C THR A 141 -32.40 -15.89 -20.10
N THR A 142 -31.79 -16.84 -19.40
CA THR A 142 -32.52 -17.89 -18.67
C THR A 142 -33.41 -17.30 -17.59
N ARG A 143 -32.89 -16.37 -16.79
CA ARG A 143 -33.64 -15.68 -15.74
C ARG A 143 -34.83 -14.92 -16.31
N LYS A 144 -34.65 -14.15 -17.39
CA LYS A 144 -35.75 -13.42 -18.05
C LYS A 144 -36.84 -14.37 -18.53
N ARG A 145 -36.45 -15.45 -19.23
CA ARG A 145 -37.40 -16.47 -19.71
C ARG A 145 -38.20 -17.07 -18.55
N LEU A 146 -37.53 -17.52 -17.50
CA LEU A 146 -38.20 -18.14 -16.35
C LEU A 146 -39.10 -17.15 -15.59
N LEU A 147 -38.72 -15.87 -15.48
CA LEU A 147 -39.59 -14.83 -14.90
C LEU A 147 -40.89 -14.64 -15.70
N THR A 148 -40.82 -14.64 -17.03
CA THR A 148 -42.01 -14.57 -17.89
C THR A 148 -42.87 -15.84 -17.79
N GLU A 149 -42.27 -17.02 -17.66
CA GLU A 149 -43.01 -18.28 -17.49
C GLU A 149 -43.66 -18.37 -16.11
N ALA A 150 -43.00 -17.87 -15.07
CA ALA A 150 -43.51 -17.83 -13.69
C ALA A 150 -44.71 -16.89 -13.50
N SER A 151 -44.84 -15.84 -14.33
CA SER A 151 -46.00 -14.92 -14.32
C SER A 151 -47.16 -15.34 -15.22
N GLY A 152 -47.03 -16.48 -15.93
CA GLY A 152 -48.05 -16.97 -16.87
C GLY A 152 -49.30 -17.55 -16.20
N SER A 153 -50.40 -17.62 -16.96
CA SER A 153 -51.71 -18.09 -16.45
C SER A 153 -51.80 -19.60 -16.17
N LYS A 154 -50.86 -20.42 -16.70
CA LYS A 154 -50.84 -21.87 -16.51
C LYS A 154 -50.13 -22.23 -15.20
N LYS A 155 -50.89 -22.58 -14.17
CA LYS A 155 -50.40 -22.82 -12.79
C LYS A 155 -49.25 -23.83 -12.71
N ASP A 156 -49.34 -24.97 -13.40
CA ASP A 156 -48.30 -26.00 -13.32
C ASP A 156 -46.97 -25.53 -13.94
N LYS A 157 -47.05 -24.82 -15.08
CA LYS A 157 -45.87 -24.25 -15.74
C LYS A 157 -45.25 -23.11 -14.91
N ALA A 158 -46.09 -22.29 -14.29
CA ALA A 158 -45.63 -21.22 -13.41
C ALA A 158 -44.97 -21.75 -12.13
N ALA A 159 -45.48 -22.85 -11.57
CA ALA A 159 -44.89 -23.50 -10.41
C ALA A 159 -43.51 -24.11 -10.74
N ALA A 160 -43.38 -24.78 -11.88
CA ALA A 160 -42.10 -25.32 -12.36
C ALA A 160 -41.06 -24.21 -12.61
N ALA A 161 -41.43 -23.13 -13.32
CA ALA A 161 -40.53 -22.01 -13.57
C ALA A 161 -40.05 -21.30 -12.29
N ASN A 162 -40.91 -21.22 -11.26
CA ASN A 162 -40.52 -20.69 -9.95
C ASN A 162 -39.52 -21.59 -9.21
N ALA A 163 -39.63 -22.92 -9.35
CA ALA A 163 -38.65 -23.85 -8.81
C ALA A 163 -37.29 -23.67 -9.51
N ASP A 164 -37.30 -23.60 -10.85
CA ASP A 164 -36.08 -23.39 -11.65
C ASP A 164 -35.41 -22.03 -11.36
N LEU A 165 -36.18 -20.95 -11.14
CA LEU A 165 -35.62 -19.65 -10.74
C LEU A 165 -34.86 -19.72 -9.41
N ARG A 166 -35.37 -20.49 -8.45
CA ARG A 166 -34.68 -20.69 -7.17
C ARG A 166 -33.42 -21.54 -7.33
N ALA A 167 -33.39 -22.41 -8.32
CA ALA A 167 -32.24 -23.27 -8.63
C ALA A 167 -31.19 -22.62 -9.54
N LEU A 168 -31.53 -21.55 -10.29
CA LEU A 168 -30.66 -20.89 -11.27
C LEU A 168 -29.35 -20.32 -10.68
N GLY A 169 -29.33 -20.08 -9.37
CA GLY A 169 -28.16 -19.54 -8.67
C GLY A 169 -27.93 -18.03 -8.90
N PRO A 170 -26.90 -17.46 -8.26
CA PRO A 170 -26.57 -16.04 -8.37
C PRO A 170 -26.02 -15.68 -9.76
N GLU A 171 -26.03 -14.38 -10.08
CA GLU A 171 -25.36 -13.87 -11.28
C GLU A 171 -23.86 -14.18 -11.22
N PRO A 172 -23.23 -14.63 -12.33
CA PRO A 172 -21.79 -14.85 -12.37
C PRO A 172 -21.00 -13.60 -12.00
N SER A 173 -20.15 -13.70 -10.97
CA SER A 173 -19.31 -12.59 -10.50
C SER A 173 -18.23 -12.22 -11.51
N ALA A 174 -17.97 -10.91 -11.67
CA ALA A 174 -16.86 -10.43 -12.46
C ALA A 174 -15.50 -10.87 -11.86
N PRO A 175 -14.50 -11.19 -12.70
CA PRO A 175 -13.16 -11.47 -12.21
C PRO A 175 -12.51 -10.22 -11.59
N LEU A 176 -11.53 -10.43 -10.71
CA LEU A 176 -10.83 -9.33 -10.02
C LEU A 176 -9.92 -8.59 -10.99
N VAL A 177 -9.96 -7.26 -10.95
CA VAL A 177 -9.09 -6.41 -11.78
C VAL A 177 -7.60 -6.77 -11.54
N PRO A 178 -6.81 -6.95 -12.61
CA PRO A 178 -5.45 -7.50 -12.54
C PRO A 178 -4.40 -6.44 -12.18
N MET A 179 -4.72 -5.53 -11.26
CA MET A 179 -3.86 -4.41 -10.90
C MET A 179 -3.46 -4.50 -9.43
N ILE A 180 -2.15 -4.44 -9.17
CA ILE A 180 -1.58 -4.48 -7.81
C ILE A 180 -0.63 -3.30 -7.55
N THR A 181 -0.38 -2.46 -8.55
CA THR A 181 0.37 -1.22 -8.40
C THR A 181 -0.40 -0.02 -8.94
N SER A 182 -0.14 1.15 -8.37
CA SER A 182 -0.67 2.43 -8.85
C SER A 182 0.35 3.53 -8.54
N GLN A 183 0.49 4.52 -9.42
CA GLN A 183 1.46 5.60 -9.21
C GLN A 183 0.84 6.74 -8.41
N ASP A 184 -0.21 7.36 -8.96
CA ASP A 184 -0.91 8.48 -8.32
C ASP A 184 -2.44 8.32 -8.44
N PRO A 185 -3.05 7.36 -7.71
CA PRO A 185 -4.48 7.23 -7.73
C PRO A 185 -5.14 8.36 -6.93
N THR A 186 -6.29 8.85 -7.40
CA THR A 186 -7.19 9.60 -6.51
C THR A 186 -7.74 8.68 -5.42
N LEU A 187 -8.23 9.24 -4.32
CA LEU A 187 -8.86 8.45 -3.26
C LEU A 187 -10.04 7.63 -3.80
N GLU A 188 -10.87 8.23 -4.65
CA GLU A 188 -11.99 7.54 -5.30
C GLU A 188 -11.51 6.40 -6.20
N GLY A 189 -10.42 6.63 -6.94
CA GLY A 189 -9.77 5.60 -7.75
C GLY A 189 -9.30 4.43 -6.90
N LEU A 190 -8.61 4.72 -5.78
CA LEU A 190 -8.11 3.71 -4.86
C LEU A 190 -9.25 2.93 -4.19
N LEU A 191 -10.29 3.60 -3.71
CA LEU A 191 -11.47 2.96 -3.13
C LEU A 191 -12.18 2.04 -4.13
N LYS A 192 -12.31 2.48 -5.38
CA LYS A 192 -12.86 1.65 -6.45
C LYS A 192 -12.02 0.40 -6.67
N LEU A 193 -10.69 0.53 -6.69
CA LEU A 193 -9.79 -0.62 -6.84
C LEU A 193 -9.91 -1.60 -5.68
N TYR A 194 -10.08 -1.13 -4.44
CA TYR A 194 -10.32 -2.03 -3.30
C TYR A 194 -11.68 -2.75 -3.38
N GLN A 195 -12.66 -2.22 -4.10
CA GLN A 195 -13.96 -2.86 -4.29
C GLN A 195 -13.94 -3.97 -5.35
N ILE A 196 -13.18 -3.80 -6.43
CA ILE A 196 -13.22 -4.69 -7.62
C ILE A 196 -11.90 -5.41 -7.90
N GLY A 197 -10.84 -5.04 -7.18
CA GLY A 197 -9.48 -5.48 -7.41
C GLY A 197 -9.00 -6.42 -6.32
N ARG A 198 -7.68 -6.44 -6.15
CA ARG A 198 -6.98 -7.37 -5.27
C ARG A 198 -6.80 -6.77 -3.87
N PRO A 199 -6.59 -7.62 -2.84
CA PRO A 199 -6.52 -7.17 -1.44
C PRO A 199 -5.29 -6.32 -1.11
N SER A 200 -4.34 -6.18 -2.03
CA SER A 200 -3.10 -5.44 -1.83
C SER A 200 -2.78 -4.58 -3.05
N ILE A 201 -2.49 -3.31 -2.81
CA ILE A 201 -2.15 -2.32 -3.83
C ILE A 201 -0.95 -1.52 -3.33
N GLY A 202 0.13 -1.52 -4.13
CA GLY A 202 1.31 -0.73 -3.87
C GLY A 202 1.22 0.63 -4.56
N LEU A 203 1.49 1.69 -3.79
CA LEU A 203 1.54 3.06 -4.29
C LEU A 203 3.00 3.45 -4.54
N PHE A 204 3.37 3.64 -5.80
CA PHE A 204 4.75 3.93 -6.23
C PHE A 204 4.78 5.21 -7.04
N SER A 205 5.08 6.33 -6.38
CA SER A 205 5.21 7.61 -7.06
C SER A 205 6.68 8.06 -7.10
N ASP A 206 7.11 8.49 -8.28
CA ASP A 206 8.41 9.07 -8.55
C ASP A 206 8.46 10.57 -8.25
N GLU A 207 7.30 11.22 -8.23
CA GLU A 207 7.06 12.56 -7.71
C GLU A 207 6.60 12.42 -6.25
N GLY A 208 7.28 13.05 -5.28
CA GLY A 208 6.86 12.92 -3.87
C GLY A 208 5.36 13.25 -3.73
N GLY A 209 4.57 12.27 -3.27
CA GLY A 209 3.11 12.39 -3.23
C GLY A 209 2.64 13.68 -2.55
N TRP A 210 1.43 14.14 -2.91
CA TRP A 210 0.87 15.40 -2.46
C TRP A 210 0.81 15.51 -0.93
N VAL A 211 1.75 16.25 -0.34
CA VAL A 211 1.65 16.67 1.06
C VAL A 211 0.78 17.92 1.10
N HIS A 212 -0.53 17.74 1.25
CA HIS A 212 -1.43 18.85 1.53
C HIS A 212 -1.31 19.25 3.01
N TRP A 213 -0.54 20.30 3.29
CA TRP A 213 -0.50 20.96 4.59
C TRP A 213 -1.38 22.23 4.54
N ARG A 214 -2.48 22.25 5.28
CA ARG A 214 -3.18 23.51 5.60
C ARG A 214 -2.60 24.08 6.90
N PRO A 215 -2.03 25.29 6.90
CA PRO A 215 -1.85 26.03 8.14
C PRO A 215 -3.22 26.29 8.76
N ARG A 216 -3.36 25.96 10.05
CA ARG A 216 -4.44 26.50 10.86
C ARG A 216 -4.11 27.98 11.06
N HIS A 217 -4.76 28.86 10.29
CA HIS A 217 -4.83 30.26 10.68
C HIS A 217 -5.70 30.34 11.95
N GLU A 218 -5.08 30.73 13.06
CA GLU A 218 -5.80 31.19 14.23
C GLU A 218 -6.69 32.37 13.80
N LEU A 219 -8.00 32.18 13.95
CA LEU A 219 -8.97 33.24 13.92
C LEU A 219 -8.66 34.17 15.10
N ARG A 220 -8.35 35.42 14.80
CA ARG A 220 -8.52 36.52 15.76
C ARG A 220 -9.98 36.92 15.83
#